data_AF-A0A2N5A8P5-F1
#
_entry.id   AF-A0A2N5A8P5-F1
#
_cell.length_a   1.000
_cell.length_b   1.000
_cell.length_c   1.000
_cell.angle_alpha   90.00
_cell.angle_beta   90.00
_cell.angle_gamma   90.00
#
_symmetry.space_group_name_H-M   'P 1'
#
loop_
_entity.id
_entity.type
_entity.pdbx_description
1 polymer ?
#
loop_
_entity_poly.entity_id
_entity_poly.type
_entity_poly.pdbx_seq_one_letter_code
_entity_poly.pdbx_strand_id
1 'polypeptide(L)' 'MAQLRPQLPYMNFYRFCQLLEKIQPKAPVIGSDWQLGDEPIRFRPHPGMGFPAGEIRGMDDPE' A
#
# COMPACT_ATOMS: atom_id res chain seq x y z
N MET A 1 -8.52 -7.38 5.42
CA MET A 1 -7.94 -6.04 5.64
C MET A 1 -8.24 -5.44 7.01
N ALA A 2 -9.44 -5.57 7.57
CA ALA A 2 -9.81 -4.95 8.85
C ALA A 2 -8.83 -5.21 10.01
N GLN A 3 -8.30 -6.43 10.14
CA GLN A 3 -7.31 -6.78 11.18
C GLN A 3 -5.92 -6.16 10.98
N LEU A 4 -5.53 -5.83 9.75
CA LEU A 4 -4.22 -5.23 9.46
C LEU A 4 -4.20 -3.72 9.65
N ARG A 5 -5.36 -3.04 9.65
CA ARG A 5 -5.45 -1.58 9.72
C ARG A 5 -4.68 -0.97 10.90
N PRO A 6 -4.77 -1.52 12.14
CA PRO A 6 -4.02 -0.98 13.28
C PRO A 6 -2.51 -1.22 13.19
N GLN A 7 -2.08 -2.17 12.37
CA GLN A 7 -0.67 -2.55 12.23
C GLN A 7 0.04 -1.80 11.10
N LEU A 8 -0.70 -1.24 10.14
CA LEU A 8 -0.12 -0.52 9.00
C LEU A 8 0.94 0.53 9.39
N PRO A 9 0.75 1.37 10.43
CA PRO A 9 1.77 2.32 10.89
C PRO A 9 3.11 1.72 11.29
N TYR A 10 3.14 0.43 11.62
CA TYR A 10 4.32 -0.28 12.09
C TYR A 10 4.90 -1.22 11.02
N MET A 11 4.33 -1.22 9.81
CA MET A 11 4.79 -2.06 8.71
C MET A 11 5.72 -1.31 7.77
N ASN A 12 6.74 -2.02 7.29
CA ASN A 12 7.54 -1.53 6.19
C ASN A 12 6.71 -1.54 4.88
N PHE A 13 6.70 -0.40 4.20
CA PHE A 13 5.98 -0.18 2.94
C PHE A 13 6.30 -1.26 1.89
N TYR A 14 7.58 -1.53 1.63
CA TYR A 14 7.98 -2.51 0.61
C TYR A 14 7.61 -3.94 1.00
N ARG A 15 7.71 -4.30 2.29
CA ARG A 15 7.25 -5.62 2.77
C ARG A 15 5.75 -5.79 2.62
N PHE A 16 4.98 -4.73 2.84
CA PHE A 16 3.54 -4.75 2.61
C PHE A 16 3.22 -4.96 1.13
N CYS A 17 3.88 -4.26 0.20
CA CYS A 17 3.72 -4.50 -1.24
C CYS A 17 4.00 -5.96 -1.63
N GLN A 18 5.10 -6.54 -1.14
CA GLN A 18 5.44 -7.95 -1.38
C GLN A 18 4.36 -8.92 -0.86
N LEU A 19 3.71 -8.59 0.26
CA LEU A 19 2.62 -9.40 0.80
C LEU A 19 1.38 -9.34 -0.09
N LEU A 20 1.04 -8.15 -0.58
CA LEU A 20 -0.10 -7.94 -1.47
C LEU A 20 0.04 -8.71 -2.79
N GLU A 21 1.22 -8.63 -3.40
CA GLU A 21 1.56 -9.39 -4.62
C GLU A 21 1.39 -10.90 -4.42
N LYS A 22 1.75 -11.43 -3.23
CA LYS A 22 1.56 -12.85 -2.90
C LYS A 22 0.10 -13.22 -2.68
N ILE A 23 -0.72 -12.33 -2.15
CA ILE A 23 -2.16 -12.57 -1.93
C ILE A 23 -2.91 -12.56 -3.27
N GLN A 24 -2.47 -11.74 -4.22
CA GLN A 24 -3.08 -11.63 -5.56
C GLN A 24 -2.05 -11.88 -6.67
N PRO A 25 -1.58 -13.12 -6.86
CA PRO A 25 -0.53 -13.43 -7.84
C PRO A 25 -0.97 -13.26 -9.29
N LYS A 26 -2.26 -13.07 -9.54
CA LYS A 26 -2.84 -12.82 -10.87
C LYS A 26 -3.05 -11.32 -11.17
N ALA A 27 -2.97 -10.46 -10.15
CA ALA A 27 -3.06 -9.03 -10.34
C ALA A 27 -1.73 -8.49 -10.89
N PRO A 28 -1.72 -7.33 -11.58
CA PRO A 28 -0.49 -6.65 -11.94
C PRO A 28 0.37 -6.39 -10.70
N VAL A 29 1.70 -6.38 -10.91
CA VAL A 29 2.63 -6.00 -9.85
C VAL A 29 2.36 -4.53 -9.48
N ILE A 30 2.38 -4.21 -8.19
CA ILE A 30 2.09 -2.86 -7.71
C ILE A 30 3.07 -1.87 -8.35
N GLY A 31 2.56 -0.80 -8.96
CA GLY A 31 3.36 0.19 -9.67
C GLY A 31 4.00 -0.27 -10.98
N SER A 32 3.60 -1.42 -11.53
CA SER A 32 4.07 -1.90 -12.85
C SER A 32 3.35 -1.25 -14.03
N ASP A 33 2.17 -0.69 -13.81
CA ASP A 33 1.42 0.10 -14.79
C ASP A 33 0.98 1.43 -14.14
N TRP A 34 0.72 2.43 -14.98
CA TRP A 34 0.15 3.72 -14.58
C TRP A 34 -1.38 3.71 -14.58
N GLN A 35 -2.01 2.62 -15.04
CA GLN A 35 -3.45 2.45 -15.09
C GLN A 35 -4.05 2.23 -13.69
N LEU A 36 -4.65 3.30 -13.16
CA LEU A 36 -5.26 3.34 -11.81
C LEU A 36 -6.42 2.34 -11.60
N GLY A 37 -7.05 1.84 -12.66
CA GLY A 37 -8.23 0.98 -12.58
C GLY A 37 -7.92 -0.44 -12.09
N ASP A 38 -6.68 -0.90 -12.28
CA ASP A 38 -6.30 -2.29 -12.03
C ASP A 38 -5.56 -2.47 -10.69
N GLU A 39 -5.31 -1.37 -9.95
CA GLU A 39 -4.64 -1.43 -8.64
C GLU A 39 -5.68 -1.52 -7.49
N PRO A 40 -5.72 -2.64 -6.74
CA PRO A 40 -6.67 -2.81 -5.65
C PRO A 40 -6.41 -1.87 -4.46
N ILE A 41 -5.19 -1.31 -4.36
CA ILE A 41 -4.74 -0.43 -3.28
C ILE A 41 -3.97 0.73 -3.88
N ARG A 42 -4.42 1.95 -3.57
CA ARG A 42 -3.80 3.18 -4.03
C ARG A 42 -2.96 3.82 -2.93
N PHE A 43 -1.64 3.83 -3.10
CA PHE A 43 -0.75 4.55 -2.20
C PHE A 43 -0.73 6.04 -2.54
N ARG A 44 -0.77 6.89 -1.51
CA ARG A 44 -0.71 8.35 -1.66
C ARG A 44 0.45 8.91 -0.82
N PRO A 45 1.23 9.85 -1.37
CA PRO A 45 2.23 10.55 -0.57
C PRO A 45 1.54 11.37 0.53
N HIS A 46 2.06 11.31 1.75
CA HIS A 46 1.57 12.10 2.87
C HIS A 46 2.53 13.28 3.12
N PRO A 47 2.05 14.54 3.19
CA PRO A 47 2.91 15.73 3.28
C PRO A 47 3.78 15.79 4.56
N GLY A 48 3.45 14.97 5.57
CA GLY A 48 4.25 14.82 6.80
C GLY A 48 5.26 13.66 6.80
N MET A 49 5.43 12.93 5.69
CA MET A 49 6.42 11.86 5.57
C MET A 49 7.64 12.33 4.78
N GLY A 50 8.82 12.36 5.43
CA GLY A 50 10.09 12.69 4.77
C GLY A 50 10.63 11.55 3.93
N PHE A 51 11.37 11.84 2.86
CA PHE A 51 12.03 10.82 2.04
C PHE A 51 13.34 10.34 2.71
N PRO A 52 13.65 9.03 2.72
CA PRO A 52 12.82 7.90 2.29
C PRO A 52 11.91 7.39 3.42
N ALA A 53 10.59 7.58 3.28
CA ALA A 53 9.63 7.03 4.23
C ALA A 53 9.40 5.55 3.88
N GLY A 54 9.99 4.66 4.65
CA GLY A 54 9.75 3.21 4.54
C GLY A 54 8.48 2.74 5.26
N GLU A 55 7.64 3.66 5.76
CA GLU A 55 6.51 3.39 6.65
C GLU A 55 5.18 3.80 5.99
N ILE A 56 4.08 3.14 6.39
CA ILE A 56 2.72 3.45 5.91
C ILE A 56 2.04 4.32 6.97
N ARG A 57 1.59 5.54 6.65
CA ARG A 57 0.98 6.43 7.67
C ARG A 57 -0.32 5.86 8.26
N GLY A 58 -1.09 5.16 7.44
CA GLY A 58 -2.41 4.65 7.76
C GLY A 58 -3.20 4.36 6.49
N MET A 59 -4.49 4.10 6.65
CA MET A 59 -5.43 3.88 5.56
C MET A 59 -6.68 4.72 5.80
N ASP A 60 -7.12 5.42 4.76
CA ASP A 60 -8.42 6.11 4.75
C ASP A 60 -9.48 5.17 4.17
N ASP A 61 -10.69 5.20 4.72
CA ASP A 61 -11.82 4.53 4.06
C ASP A 61 -12.21 5.31 2.80
N PRO A 62 -12.56 4.62 1.70
CA PRO A 62 -13.19 5.29 0.56
C PRO A 62 -14.52 5.90 1.01
N GLU A 63 -14.78 7.16 0.62
CA GLU A 63 -16.09 7.82 0.77
C GLU A 63 -17.21 7.06 0.04
#